data_AF-A0A0F7KYR7-F1
#
_entry.id   AF-A0A0F7KYR7-F1
#
_cell.length_a   1.000
_cell.length_b   1.000
_cell.length_c   1.000
_cell.angle_alpha   90.00
_cell.angle_beta   90.00
_cell.angle_gamma   90.00
#
_symmetry.space_group_name_H-M   'P 1'
#
loop_
_entity.id
_entity.type
_entity.pdbx_description
1 polymer ?
#
loop_
_entity_poly.entity_id
_entity_poly.type
_entity_poly.pdbx_seq_one_letter_code
_entity_poly.pdbx_strand_id
1 'polypeptide(L)'
;MLTPNRIVSRWYVIQLQAHNLLASAANVALICEKLRHESELCPREVETVCFENREPILLLTASIHLIVAEAENVGLSMTQAAAGRVAYVLNQLQDTARGFTLPRHLVDRLIDYGAQLNQTFSDEIASKKVYVLRPELAHLYSEASGGFGAEVIDTFPEAIEDIEEASKCLALGRSTACIFHLMRAMELAVRQMAGRLGILNVEKEWGKLLSEISGKVEKLPKGPDRDAWSEAHSHLYHVKQAWRNSTMHPKKTYTDVEAKAVFDAVGSFMRHLAPLVPPT
;
A
#
# COMPACT_ATOMS: atom_id res chain seq x y z
N MET A 1 28.53 -7.79 7.59
CA MET A 1 27.61 -7.17 8.56
C MET A 1 26.20 -7.42 8.08
N LEU A 2 25.43 -8.24 8.80
CA LEU A 2 24.01 -8.45 8.52
C LEU A 2 23.27 -7.21 9.01
N THR A 3 22.68 -6.42 8.11
CA THR A 3 21.71 -5.39 8.49
C THR A 3 20.46 -6.08 9.03
N PRO A 4 20.16 -6.00 10.35
CA PRO A 4 18.89 -6.50 10.84
C PRO A 4 17.79 -5.59 10.28
N ASN A 5 16.66 -6.15 9.85
CA ASN A 5 15.49 -5.48 9.25
C ASN A 5 15.33 -5.56 7.71
N ARG A 6 15.81 -6.62 7.06
CA ARG A 6 15.43 -6.91 5.67
C ARG A 6 14.18 -7.79 5.63
N ILE A 7 13.03 -7.26 5.20
CA ILE A 7 11.78 -8.02 4.99
C ILE A 7 11.96 -8.97 3.81
N VAL A 8 11.64 -10.27 3.89
CA VAL A 8 11.95 -11.24 2.81
C VAL A 8 10.71 -11.80 2.10
N SER A 9 9.49 -11.62 2.63
CA SER A 9 8.27 -11.88 1.86
C SER A 9 7.05 -11.14 2.44
N ARG A 10 6.03 -10.90 1.60
CA ARG A 10 4.85 -10.06 1.89
C ARG A 10 3.54 -10.73 1.46
N TRP A 11 3.37 -12.01 1.79
CA TRP A 11 2.11 -12.71 1.47
C TRP A 11 0.88 -12.12 2.20
N TYR A 12 1.06 -11.29 3.23
CA TYR A 12 -0.01 -10.49 3.84
C TYR A 12 0.52 -9.12 4.29
N VAL A 13 0.20 -8.07 3.53
CA VAL A 13 0.38 -6.67 3.97
C VAL A 13 -0.97 -6.14 4.38
N ILE A 14 -1.12 -5.83 5.65
CA ILE A 14 -2.33 -5.22 6.17
C ILE A 14 -2.20 -3.71 5.97
N GLN A 15 -3.08 -3.13 5.16
CA GLN A 15 -3.20 -1.69 5.06
C GLN A 15 -4.04 -1.20 6.24
N LEU A 16 -3.50 -0.25 7.00
CA LEU A 16 -4.19 0.33 8.15
C LEU A 16 -4.53 1.79 7.93
N GLN A 17 -5.76 2.15 8.28
CA GLN A 17 -6.13 3.55 8.43
C GLN A 17 -5.66 4.07 9.80
N ALA A 18 -4.35 4.27 9.93
CA ALA A 18 -3.70 4.62 11.20
C ALA A 18 -4.33 5.86 11.87
N HIS A 19 -4.77 6.85 11.08
CA HIS A 19 -5.44 8.04 11.59
C HIS A 19 -6.74 7.72 12.33
N ASN A 20 -7.59 6.85 11.77
CA ASN A 20 -8.88 6.49 12.36
C ASN A 20 -8.71 5.69 13.65
N LEU A 21 -7.74 4.76 13.67
CA LEU A 21 -7.45 3.96 14.86
C LEU A 21 -6.88 4.81 16.00
N LEU A 22 -5.91 5.69 15.70
CA LEU A 22 -5.33 6.61 16.69
C LEU A 22 -6.37 7.62 17.20
N ALA A 23 -7.17 8.21 16.31
CA ALA A 23 -8.23 9.14 16.68
C ALA A 23 -9.30 8.45 17.55
N SER A 24 -9.68 7.22 17.22
CA SER A 24 -10.65 6.45 18.01
C SER A 24 -10.14 6.15 19.41
N ALA A 25 -8.88 5.74 19.57
CA ALA A 25 -8.27 5.53 20.89
C ALA A 25 -8.23 6.83 21.71
N ALA A 26 -7.82 7.94 21.08
CA ALA A 26 -7.82 9.27 21.72
C ALA A 26 -9.22 9.72 22.16
N ASN A 27 -10.23 9.48 21.31
CA ASN A 27 -11.63 9.76 21.63
C ASN A 27 -12.10 8.97 22.86
N VAL A 28 -11.76 7.67 22.94
CA VAL A 28 -12.11 6.86 24.13
C VAL A 28 -11.54 7.49 25.39
N ALA A 29 -10.25 7.85 25.40
CA ALA A 29 -9.61 8.45 26.56
C ALA A 29 -10.29 9.79 26.96
N LEU A 30 -10.48 10.69 25.99
CA LEU A 30 -11.04 12.01 26.23
C LEU A 30 -12.50 11.94 26.71
N ILE A 31 -13.31 11.08 26.10
CA ILE A 31 -14.73 10.96 26.43
C ILE A 31 -14.90 10.30 27.80
N CYS A 32 -14.14 9.24 28.11
CA CYS A 32 -14.19 8.63 29.43
C CYS A 32 -13.82 9.63 30.54
N GLU A 33 -12.83 10.49 30.32
CA GLU A 33 -12.47 11.53 31.28
C GLU A 33 -13.56 12.61 31.43
N LYS A 34 -14.19 13.00 30.33
CA LYS A 34 -15.35 13.90 30.37
C LYS A 34 -16.52 13.30 31.16
N LEU A 35 -16.84 12.03 30.91
CA LEU A 35 -17.90 11.31 31.62
C LEU A 35 -17.57 11.17 33.12
N ARG A 36 -16.30 10.94 33.47
CA ARG A 36 -15.83 10.95 34.85
C ARG A 36 -16.16 12.28 35.52
N HIS A 37 -15.71 13.39 34.93
CA HIS A 37 -15.93 14.72 35.49
C HIS A 37 -17.42 15.03 35.67
N GLU A 38 -18.26 14.77 34.65
CA GLU A 38 -19.71 14.98 34.75
C GLU A 38 -20.36 14.09 35.81
N SER A 39 -19.89 12.85 35.97
CA SER A 39 -20.41 11.92 36.99
C SER A 39 -20.04 12.31 38.43
N GLU A 40 -18.89 12.97 38.62
CA GLU A 40 -18.41 13.47 39.92
C GLU A 40 -19.20 14.71 40.39
N LEU A 41 -19.74 15.50 39.44
CA LEU A 41 -20.64 16.61 39.74
C LEU A 41 -22.02 16.13 40.25
N CYS A 42 -22.38 14.87 39.98
CA CYS A 42 -23.65 14.29 40.41
C CYS A 42 -23.54 13.71 41.84
N PRO A 43 -24.48 14.02 42.77
CA PRO A 43 -24.44 13.51 44.14
C PRO A 43 -24.33 11.99 44.23
N ARG A 44 -23.58 11.47 45.21
CA ARG A 44 -23.24 10.04 45.31
C ARG A 44 -24.46 9.14 45.56
N GLU A 45 -25.52 9.69 46.15
CA GLU A 45 -26.78 9.00 46.44
C GLU A 45 -27.60 8.74 45.17
N VAL A 46 -27.27 9.41 44.06
CA VAL A 46 -27.94 9.22 42.78
C VAL A 46 -27.46 7.92 42.13
N GLU A 47 -28.37 6.94 42.03
CA GLU A 47 -28.10 5.63 41.44
C GLU A 47 -27.97 5.66 39.91
N THR A 48 -28.62 6.62 39.24
CA THR A 48 -28.62 6.77 37.77
C THR A 48 -28.16 8.16 37.39
N VAL A 49 -27.03 8.25 36.69
CA VAL A 49 -26.44 9.51 36.25
C VAL A 49 -27.10 9.91 34.92
N CYS A 50 -27.51 11.17 34.80
CA CYS A 50 -28.07 11.75 33.59
C CYS A 50 -27.02 12.66 32.93
N PHE A 51 -26.78 12.43 31.65
CA PHE A 51 -25.88 13.23 30.81
C PHE A 51 -26.74 13.99 29.80
N GLU A 52 -26.60 15.31 29.74
CA GLU A 52 -27.49 16.16 28.92
C GLU A 52 -27.07 16.27 27.46
N ASN A 53 -25.82 15.91 27.12
CA ASN A 53 -25.30 15.93 25.76
C ASN A 53 -25.05 14.50 25.25
N ARG A 54 -25.67 14.15 24.12
CA ARG A 54 -25.53 12.85 23.46
C ARG A 54 -24.30 12.73 22.55
N GLU A 55 -23.70 13.83 22.11
CA GLU A 55 -22.59 13.79 21.15
C GLU A 55 -21.38 12.94 21.62
N PRO A 56 -20.92 13.05 22.90
CA PRO A 56 -19.78 12.26 23.36
C PRO A 56 -20.06 10.75 23.30
N ILE A 57 -21.27 10.30 23.67
CA ILE A 57 -21.57 8.86 23.69
C ILE A 57 -21.72 8.28 22.28
N LEU A 58 -22.23 9.08 21.33
CA LEU A 58 -22.29 8.70 19.92
C LEU A 58 -20.88 8.57 19.32
N LEU A 59 -20.01 9.53 19.60
CA LEU A 59 -18.61 9.48 19.14
C LEU A 59 -17.85 8.31 19.78
N LEU A 60 -18.09 8.03 21.07
CA LEU A 60 -17.50 6.87 21.75
C LEU A 60 -17.96 5.57 21.09
N THR A 61 -19.26 5.43 20.83
CA THR A 61 -19.82 4.24 20.17
C THR A 61 -19.20 4.02 18.79
N ALA A 62 -19.12 5.07 17.97
CA ALA A 62 -18.45 5.00 16.67
C ALA A 62 -16.97 4.62 16.78
N SER A 63 -16.25 5.21 17.75
CA SER A 63 -14.83 4.91 18.00
C SER A 63 -14.62 3.46 18.42
N ILE A 64 -15.50 2.89 19.25
CA ILE A 64 -15.43 1.49 19.67
C ILE A 64 -15.69 0.54 18.50
N HIS A 65 -16.67 0.82 17.64
CA HIS A 65 -16.89 0.00 16.44
C HIS A 65 -15.68 0.01 15.50
N LEU A 66 -15.06 1.18 15.29
CA LEU A 66 -13.84 1.29 14.49
C LEU A 66 -12.67 0.52 15.11
N ILE A 67 -12.47 0.65 16.44
CA ILE A 67 -11.41 -0.08 17.14
C ILE A 67 -11.60 -1.60 17.01
N VAL A 68 -12.84 -2.10 17.17
CA VAL A 68 -13.12 -3.54 17.03
C VAL A 68 -12.77 -4.04 15.63
N ALA A 69 -13.21 -3.33 14.58
CA ALA A 69 -12.96 -3.72 13.19
C ALA A 69 -11.47 -3.68 12.83
N GLU A 70 -10.76 -2.63 13.22
CA GLU A 70 -9.32 -2.49 12.94
C GLU A 70 -8.47 -3.44 13.80
N ALA A 71 -8.86 -3.69 15.05
CA ALA A 71 -8.18 -4.65 15.92
C ALA A 71 -8.22 -6.07 15.34
N GLU A 72 -9.34 -6.48 14.74
CA GLU A 72 -9.44 -7.76 14.03
C GLU A 72 -8.47 -7.82 12.84
N ASN A 73 -8.43 -6.76 12.03
CA ASN A 73 -7.56 -6.69 10.85
C ASN A 73 -6.06 -6.80 11.20
N VAL A 74 -5.62 -6.26 12.34
CA VAL A 74 -4.20 -6.24 12.78
C VAL A 74 -3.84 -7.43 13.70
N GLY A 75 -4.84 -8.20 14.13
CA GLY A 75 -4.67 -9.24 15.14
C GLY A 75 -4.29 -8.66 16.50
N LEU A 76 -5.05 -7.67 16.97
CA LEU A 76 -5.03 -7.08 18.31
C LEU A 76 -6.16 -7.70 19.15
N SER A 77 -6.06 -9.00 19.43
CA SER A 77 -7.14 -9.79 20.04
C SER A 77 -7.55 -9.30 21.43
N MET A 78 -6.60 -8.83 22.24
CA MET A 78 -6.89 -8.32 23.59
C MET A 78 -7.56 -6.95 23.52
N THR A 79 -7.14 -6.11 22.58
CA THR A 79 -7.77 -4.82 22.27
C THR A 79 -9.22 -5.04 21.84
N GLN A 80 -9.48 -6.00 20.94
CA GLN A 80 -10.82 -6.36 20.50
C GLN A 80 -11.71 -6.80 21.68
N ALA A 81 -11.19 -7.67 22.55
CA ALA A 81 -11.92 -8.10 23.75
C ALA A 81 -12.19 -6.94 24.74
N ALA A 82 -11.23 -6.02 24.90
CA ALA A 82 -11.41 -4.83 25.73
C ALA A 82 -12.46 -3.88 25.17
N ALA A 83 -12.45 -3.65 23.86
CA ALA A 83 -13.45 -2.82 23.18
C ALA A 83 -14.85 -3.45 23.27
N GLY A 84 -14.95 -4.79 23.21
CA GLY A 84 -16.20 -5.51 23.45
C GLY A 84 -16.80 -5.27 24.84
N ARG A 85 -15.96 -5.13 25.88
CA ARG A 85 -16.44 -4.79 27.25
C ARG A 85 -17.01 -3.38 27.32
N VAL A 86 -16.39 -2.42 26.62
CA VAL A 86 -16.92 -1.06 26.50
C VAL A 86 -18.26 -1.07 25.75
N ALA A 87 -18.32 -1.75 24.60
CA ALA A 87 -19.53 -1.90 23.80
C ALA A 87 -20.69 -2.52 24.59
N TYR A 88 -20.41 -3.52 25.44
CA TYR A 88 -21.40 -4.13 26.30
C TYR A 88 -22.07 -3.10 27.24
N VAL A 89 -21.28 -2.21 27.85
CA VAL A 89 -21.80 -1.15 28.72
C VAL A 89 -22.58 -0.10 27.93
N LEU A 90 -22.08 0.28 26.75
CA LEU A 90 -22.79 1.20 25.85
C LEU A 90 -24.18 0.68 25.47
N ASN A 91 -24.34 -0.63 25.26
CA ASN A 91 -25.66 -1.22 24.96
C ASN A 91 -26.66 -1.18 26.12
N GLN A 92 -26.24 -0.78 27.33
CA GLN A 92 -27.12 -0.60 28.49
C GLN A 92 -27.58 0.86 28.67
N LEU A 93 -27.13 1.78 27.81
CA LEU A 93 -27.55 3.18 27.88
C LEU A 93 -29.04 3.32 27.61
N GLN A 94 -29.67 4.27 28.30
CA GLN A 94 -31.07 4.62 28.08
C GLN A 94 -31.13 6.06 27.54
N ASP A 95 -31.59 6.21 26.31
CA ASP A 95 -31.72 7.52 25.68
C ASP A 95 -32.76 8.39 26.41
N THR A 96 -32.48 9.68 26.49
CA THR A 96 -33.44 10.70 26.91
C THR A 96 -33.72 11.68 25.77
N ALA A 97 -34.61 12.65 25.97
CA ALA A 97 -34.95 13.63 24.94
C ALA A 97 -33.75 14.48 24.47
N ARG A 98 -32.70 14.63 25.29
CA ARG A 98 -31.53 15.48 24.98
C ARG A 98 -30.19 14.78 25.16
N GLY A 99 -30.13 13.69 25.92
CA GLY A 99 -28.90 12.95 26.17
C GLY A 99 -29.17 11.50 26.52
N PHE A 100 -28.60 11.02 27.62
CA PHE A 100 -28.73 9.62 28.02
C PHE A 100 -28.61 9.45 29.54
N THR A 101 -29.06 8.31 30.03
CA THR A 101 -28.91 7.90 31.43
C THR A 101 -28.20 6.57 31.51
N LEU A 102 -27.43 6.39 32.58
CA LEU A 102 -26.72 5.16 32.88
C LEU A 102 -26.60 4.99 34.40
N PRO A 103 -26.85 3.78 34.95
CA PRO A 103 -26.57 3.51 36.36
C PRO A 103 -25.13 3.89 36.74
N ARG A 104 -24.92 4.49 37.91
CA ARG A 104 -23.60 4.99 38.34
C ARG A 104 -22.50 3.93 38.27
N HIS A 105 -22.79 2.73 38.75
CA HIS A 105 -21.84 1.60 38.67
C HIS A 105 -21.51 1.16 37.23
N LEU A 106 -22.37 1.45 36.25
CA LEU A 106 -22.09 1.24 34.83
C LEU A 106 -21.28 2.40 34.24
N VAL A 107 -21.47 3.63 34.73
CA VAL A 107 -20.59 4.76 34.40
C VAL A 107 -19.16 4.49 34.87
N ASP A 108 -18.98 4.06 36.13
CA ASP A 108 -17.67 3.70 36.67
C ASP A 108 -17.00 2.59 35.85
N ARG A 109 -17.77 1.52 35.51
CA ARG A 109 -17.29 0.44 34.63
C ARG A 109 -16.93 0.93 33.23
N LEU A 110 -17.72 1.82 32.64
CA LEU A 110 -17.44 2.37 31.32
C LEU A 110 -16.10 3.10 31.30
N ILE A 111 -15.86 3.91 32.34
CA ILE A 111 -14.63 4.66 32.51
C ILE A 111 -13.43 3.72 32.71
N ASP A 112 -13.56 2.75 33.60
CA ASP A 112 -12.50 1.76 33.88
C ASP A 112 -12.18 0.91 32.65
N TYR A 113 -13.20 0.44 31.92
CA TYR A 113 -13.01 -0.32 30.69
C TYR A 113 -12.43 0.54 29.57
N GLY A 114 -12.78 1.83 29.48
CA GLY A 114 -12.16 2.77 28.54
C GLY A 114 -10.67 3.00 28.82
N ALA A 115 -10.29 3.14 30.09
CA ALA A 115 -8.89 3.22 30.49
C ALA A 115 -8.14 1.91 30.19
N GLN A 116 -8.74 0.77 30.53
CA GLN A 116 -8.17 -0.55 30.24
C GLN A 116 -8.01 -0.78 28.73
N LEU A 117 -8.97 -0.36 27.91
CA LEU A 117 -8.89 -0.46 26.45
C LEU A 117 -7.67 0.31 25.92
N ASN A 118 -7.49 1.56 26.35
CA ASN A 118 -6.34 2.36 25.90
C ASN A 118 -5.00 1.76 26.31
N GLN A 119 -4.90 1.26 27.56
CA GLN A 119 -3.69 0.58 28.02
C GLN A 119 -3.42 -0.69 27.20
N THR A 120 -4.44 -1.54 27.02
CA THR A 120 -4.34 -2.79 26.24
C THR A 120 -3.95 -2.51 24.80
N PHE A 121 -4.56 -1.50 24.18
CA PHE A 121 -4.23 -1.07 22.83
C PHE A 121 -2.76 -0.64 22.74
N SER A 122 -2.31 0.21 23.66
CA SER A 122 -0.91 0.67 23.73
C SER A 122 0.07 -0.49 23.89
N ASP A 123 -0.23 -1.46 24.75
CA ASP A 123 0.63 -2.60 25.02
C ASP A 123 0.68 -3.58 23.84
N GLU A 124 -0.47 -3.92 23.25
CA GLU A 124 -0.51 -4.81 22.09
C GLU A 124 0.13 -4.16 20.86
N ILE A 125 -0.15 -2.89 20.58
CA ILE A 125 0.43 -2.22 19.40
C ILE A 125 1.94 -2.05 19.53
N ALA A 126 2.46 -1.85 20.75
CA ALA A 126 3.90 -1.78 21.02
C ALA A 126 4.63 -3.08 20.67
N SER A 127 3.94 -4.23 20.67
CA SER A 127 4.50 -5.51 20.24
C SER A 127 4.58 -5.67 18.70
N LYS A 128 3.88 -4.80 17.94
CA LYS A 128 3.81 -4.88 16.48
C LYS A 128 4.90 -4.03 15.83
N LYS A 129 5.43 -4.50 14.70
CA LYS A 129 6.31 -3.69 13.83
C LYS A 129 5.47 -2.98 12.78
N VAL A 130 5.42 -1.66 12.85
CA VAL A 130 4.73 -0.83 11.85
C VAL A 130 5.75 -0.30 10.86
N TYR A 131 5.44 -0.44 9.57
CA TYR A 131 6.24 0.12 8.48
C TYR A 131 5.40 1.16 7.75
N VAL A 132 5.93 2.37 7.63
CA VAL A 132 5.26 3.49 6.97
C VAL A 132 5.83 3.64 5.57
N LEU A 133 4.94 3.68 4.58
CA LEU A 133 5.32 4.04 3.21
C LEU A 133 5.60 5.54 3.13
N ARG A 134 6.64 5.91 2.38
CA ARG A 134 6.89 7.32 2.02
C ARG A 134 5.66 7.85 1.27
N PRO A 135 5.06 8.99 1.68
CA PRO A 135 3.86 9.51 1.03
C PRO A 135 4.04 9.70 -0.48
N GLU A 136 5.24 10.12 -0.90
CA GLU A 136 5.58 10.38 -2.30
C GLU A 136 5.60 9.10 -3.15
N LEU A 137 5.76 7.93 -2.53
CA LEU A 137 5.79 6.62 -3.20
C LEU A 137 4.55 5.77 -2.91
N ALA A 138 3.60 6.26 -2.11
CA ALA A 138 2.41 5.50 -1.75
C ALA A 138 1.56 5.13 -2.98
N HIS A 139 1.48 6.03 -3.96
CA HIS A 139 0.77 5.80 -5.22
C HIS A 139 1.28 4.56 -5.97
N LEU A 140 2.59 4.31 -5.96
CA LEU A 140 3.22 3.12 -6.56
C LEU A 140 2.78 1.80 -5.92
N TYR A 141 2.26 1.83 -4.69
CA TYR A 141 1.76 0.63 -4.02
C TYR A 141 0.28 0.36 -4.32
N SER A 142 -0.51 1.40 -4.56
CA SER A 142 -1.97 1.33 -4.73
C SER A 142 -2.44 1.30 -6.18
N GLU A 143 -1.63 1.78 -7.12
CA GLU A 143 -2.00 1.84 -8.53
C GLU A 143 -1.70 0.52 -9.25
N ALA A 144 -2.73 -0.09 -9.84
CA ALA A 144 -2.65 -1.36 -10.57
C ALA A 144 -1.76 -1.30 -11.84
N SER A 145 -1.37 -0.13 -12.31
CA SER A 145 -0.55 0.01 -13.53
C SER A 145 0.90 0.42 -13.26
N GLY A 146 1.29 0.57 -11.99
CA GLY A 146 2.60 1.11 -11.61
C GLY A 146 2.89 2.50 -12.22
N GLY A 147 1.86 3.23 -12.65
CA GLY A 147 2.01 4.53 -13.31
C GLY A 147 2.51 4.48 -14.76
N PHE A 148 2.53 3.31 -15.43
CA PHE A 148 2.99 3.20 -16.82
C PHE A 148 1.96 3.72 -17.85
N GLY A 149 0.70 3.89 -17.44
CA GLY A 149 -0.39 4.43 -18.27
C GLY A 149 -1.27 3.35 -18.89
N ALA A 150 -2.54 3.69 -19.15
CA ALA A 150 -3.57 2.74 -19.60
C ALA A 150 -3.20 2.06 -20.94
N GLU A 151 -2.66 2.82 -21.90
CA GLU A 151 -2.26 2.28 -23.21
C GLU A 151 -1.22 1.15 -23.10
N VAL A 152 -0.29 1.25 -22.14
CA VAL A 152 0.69 0.19 -21.87
C VAL A 152 0.01 -1.05 -21.32
N ILE A 153 -0.95 -0.88 -20.40
CA ILE A 153 -1.67 -1.99 -19.77
C ILE A 153 -2.55 -2.71 -20.78
N ASP A 154 -3.24 -1.95 -21.64
CA ASP A 154 -4.09 -2.50 -22.70
C ASP A 154 -3.26 -3.22 -23.77
N THR A 155 -2.05 -2.73 -24.05
CA THR A 155 -1.17 -3.32 -25.07
C THR A 155 -0.42 -4.56 -24.57
N PHE A 156 0.02 -4.54 -23.32
CA PHE A 156 0.88 -5.58 -22.71
C PHE A 156 0.23 -6.24 -21.47
N PRO A 157 -0.96 -6.87 -21.58
CA PRO A 157 -1.64 -7.48 -20.44
C PRO A 157 -0.81 -8.55 -19.72
N GLU A 158 0.02 -9.30 -20.46
CA GLU A 158 0.92 -10.30 -19.88
C GLU A 158 2.01 -9.69 -18.98
N ALA A 159 2.33 -8.40 -19.13
CA ALA A 159 3.35 -7.72 -18.35
C ALA A 159 2.80 -7.03 -17.08
N ILE A 160 1.47 -6.98 -16.91
CA ILE A 160 0.82 -6.25 -15.80
C ILE A 160 1.35 -6.71 -14.45
N GLU A 161 1.37 -8.03 -14.21
CA GLU A 161 1.83 -8.58 -12.94
C GLU A 161 3.25 -8.13 -12.61
N ASP A 162 4.17 -8.18 -13.59
CA ASP A 162 5.55 -7.76 -13.40
C ASP A 162 5.69 -6.23 -13.24
N ILE A 163 4.86 -5.43 -13.91
CA ILE A 163 4.85 -3.97 -13.72
C ILE A 163 4.36 -3.61 -12.30
N GLU A 164 3.28 -4.23 -11.85
CA GLU A 164 2.74 -4.02 -10.50
C GLU A 164 3.76 -4.42 -9.43
N GLU A 165 4.36 -5.60 -9.55
CA GLU A 165 5.34 -6.08 -8.57
C GLU A 165 6.61 -5.23 -8.58
N ALA A 166 7.04 -4.74 -9.75
CA ALA A 166 8.11 -3.76 -9.83
C ALA A 166 7.77 -2.47 -9.05
N SER A 167 6.55 -1.96 -9.25
CA SER A 167 6.06 -0.73 -8.61
C SER A 167 5.98 -0.88 -7.09
N LYS A 168 5.39 -1.99 -6.60
CA LYS A 168 5.33 -2.31 -5.17
C LYS A 168 6.73 -2.48 -4.58
N CYS A 169 7.64 -3.16 -5.29
CA CYS A 169 9.03 -3.29 -4.87
C CYS A 169 9.73 -1.94 -4.74
N LEU A 170 9.48 -1.01 -5.67
CA LEU A 170 10.04 0.34 -5.62
C LEU A 170 9.50 1.13 -4.43
N ALA A 171 8.18 1.09 -4.19
CA ALA A 171 7.54 1.71 -3.03
C ALA A 171 8.13 1.24 -1.69
N LEU A 172 8.61 -0.01 -1.66
CA LEU A 172 9.11 -0.70 -0.47
C LEU A 172 10.64 -0.73 -0.35
N GLY A 173 11.38 -0.03 -1.21
CA GLY A 173 12.85 -0.02 -1.17
C GLY A 173 13.47 -1.39 -1.48
N ARG A 174 12.82 -2.17 -2.35
CA ARG A 174 13.28 -3.50 -2.81
C ARG A 174 13.92 -3.41 -4.18
N SER A 175 14.91 -2.52 -4.29
CA SER A 175 15.52 -2.05 -5.53
C SER A 175 15.96 -3.15 -6.50
N THR A 176 16.65 -4.18 -6.04
CA THR A 176 17.04 -5.32 -6.90
C THR A 176 15.83 -6.14 -7.39
N ALA A 177 14.80 -6.32 -6.54
CA ALA A 177 13.59 -7.06 -6.93
C ALA A 177 12.75 -6.25 -7.92
N CYS A 178 12.64 -4.93 -7.71
CA CYS A 178 12.03 -4.01 -8.67
C CYS A 178 12.64 -4.18 -10.06
N ILE A 179 13.98 -4.08 -10.16
CA ILE A 179 14.66 -4.25 -11.44
C ILE A 179 14.44 -5.66 -12.02
N PHE A 180 14.41 -6.71 -11.22
CA PHE A 180 14.14 -8.07 -11.70
C PHE A 180 12.77 -8.19 -12.38
N HIS A 181 11.71 -7.68 -11.75
CA HIS A 181 10.37 -7.63 -12.34
C HIS A 181 10.33 -6.77 -13.61
N LEU A 182 11.01 -5.61 -13.61
CA LEU A 182 11.14 -4.78 -14.81
C LEU A 182 11.80 -5.54 -15.97
N MET A 183 12.82 -6.38 -15.71
CA MET A 183 13.46 -7.17 -16.77
C MET A 183 12.50 -8.21 -17.36
N ARG A 184 11.59 -8.78 -16.57
CA ARG A 184 10.56 -9.71 -17.05
C ARG A 184 9.51 -8.99 -17.90
N ALA A 185 8.98 -7.85 -17.42
CA ALA A 185 8.06 -7.03 -18.19
C ALA A 185 8.65 -6.59 -19.54
N MET A 186 9.92 -6.17 -19.54
CA MET A 186 10.61 -5.83 -20.77
C MET A 186 10.81 -7.02 -21.71
N GLU A 187 11.05 -8.22 -21.19
CA GLU A 187 11.24 -9.40 -22.04
C GLU A 187 10.01 -9.65 -22.93
N LEU A 188 8.81 -9.50 -22.38
CA LEU A 188 7.54 -9.58 -23.11
C LEU A 188 7.43 -8.49 -24.17
N ALA A 189 7.66 -7.23 -23.77
CA ALA A 189 7.59 -6.08 -24.69
C ALA A 189 8.60 -6.19 -25.86
N VAL A 190 9.83 -6.63 -25.59
CA VAL A 190 10.87 -6.83 -26.61
C VAL A 190 10.50 -7.94 -27.59
N ARG A 191 9.89 -9.03 -27.12
CA ARG A 191 9.41 -10.11 -28.01
C ARG A 191 8.32 -9.60 -28.95
N GLN A 192 7.39 -8.79 -28.46
CA GLN A 192 6.35 -8.18 -29.31
C GLN A 192 6.95 -7.20 -30.33
N MET A 193 7.88 -6.34 -29.91
CA MET A 193 8.64 -5.46 -30.81
C MET A 193 9.31 -6.26 -31.94
N ALA A 194 10.00 -7.35 -31.58
CA ALA A 194 10.69 -8.20 -32.55
C ALA A 194 9.73 -8.88 -33.53
N GLY A 195 8.62 -9.43 -33.04
CA GLY A 195 7.57 -10.03 -33.86
C GLY A 195 6.97 -9.01 -34.85
N ARG A 196 6.70 -7.78 -34.39
CA ARG A 196 6.16 -6.70 -35.22
C ARG A 196 7.11 -6.27 -36.33
N LEU A 197 8.43 -6.32 -36.10
CA LEU A 197 9.48 -6.06 -37.09
C LEU A 197 9.78 -7.28 -38.00
N GLY A 198 9.02 -8.37 -37.86
CA GLY A 198 9.14 -9.58 -38.68
C GLY A 198 10.41 -10.38 -38.38
N ILE A 199 10.80 -10.46 -37.11
CA ILE A 199 11.84 -11.36 -36.62
C ILE A 199 11.17 -12.67 -36.20
N LEU A 200 11.52 -13.78 -36.84
CA LEU A 200 10.81 -15.07 -36.68
C LEU A 200 11.12 -15.79 -35.37
N ASN A 201 12.37 -15.73 -34.90
CA ASN A 201 12.78 -16.35 -33.65
C ASN A 201 13.01 -15.27 -32.59
N VAL A 202 11.98 -15.06 -31.77
CA VAL A 202 11.95 -14.07 -30.68
C VAL A 202 12.47 -14.61 -29.35
N GLU A 203 12.74 -15.91 -29.24
CA GLU A 203 13.27 -16.55 -28.02
C GLU A 203 14.81 -16.49 -27.92
N LYS A 204 15.43 -15.67 -28.76
CA LYS A 204 16.88 -15.47 -28.74
C LYS A 204 17.30 -14.75 -27.47
N GLU A 205 18.56 -14.98 -27.09
CA GLU A 205 19.25 -14.14 -26.12
C GLU A 205 19.07 -12.66 -26.50
N TRP A 206 18.67 -11.85 -25.50
CA TRP A 206 18.39 -10.43 -25.66
C TRP A 206 19.44 -9.67 -26.48
N GLY A 207 20.72 -9.96 -26.24
CA GLY A 207 21.82 -9.32 -26.97
C GLY A 207 21.75 -9.52 -28.49
N LYS A 208 21.37 -10.71 -28.96
CA LYS A 208 21.21 -11.04 -30.37
C LYS A 208 19.92 -10.45 -30.94
N LEU A 209 18.83 -10.53 -30.16
CA LEU A 209 17.54 -10.00 -30.55
C LEU A 209 17.59 -8.48 -30.79
N LEU A 210 18.28 -7.75 -29.91
CA LEU A 210 18.56 -6.32 -30.04
C LEU A 210 19.28 -5.96 -31.34
N SER A 211 20.33 -6.72 -31.71
CA SER A 211 21.06 -6.46 -32.96
C SER A 211 20.17 -6.66 -34.19
N GLU A 212 19.28 -7.65 -34.17
CA GLU A 212 18.31 -7.87 -35.25
C GLU A 212 17.24 -6.78 -35.31
N ILE A 213 16.75 -6.32 -34.15
CA ILE A 213 15.84 -5.16 -34.06
C ILE A 213 16.51 -3.93 -34.67
N SER A 214 17.74 -3.58 -34.27
CA SER A 214 18.49 -2.44 -34.82
C SER A 214 18.58 -2.53 -36.34
N GLY A 215 18.96 -3.70 -36.87
CA GLY A 215 19.09 -3.91 -38.31
C GLY A 215 17.76 -3.84 -39.08
N LYS A 216 16.63 -4.15 -38.44
CA LYS A 216 15.29 -3.98 -39.03
C LYS A 216 14.88 -2.51 -39.03
N VAL A 217 15.05 -1.81 -37.91
CA VAL A 217 14.73 -0.38 -37.76
C VAL A 217 15.55 0.47 -38.73
N GLU A 218 16.84 0.20 -38.89
CA GLU A 218 17.71 0.92 -39.82
C GLU A 218 17.31 0.80 -41.29
N LYS A 219 16.67 -0.32 -41.66
CA LYS A 219 16.19 -0.60 -43.02
C LYS A 219 14.81 -0.02 -43.32
N LEU A 220 14.09 0.48 -42.30
CA LEU A 220 12.81 1.16 -42.54
C LEU A 220 13.04 2.42 -43.41
N PRO A 221 12.10 2.75 -44.31
CA PRO A 221 12.13 4.02 -45.03
C PRO A 221 12.23 5.20 -44.06
N LYS A 222 12.97 6.24 -44.44
CA LYS A 222 13.02 7.46 -43.62
C LYS A 222 11.62 8.08 -43.51
N GLY A 223 11.23 8.47 -42.31
CA GLY A 223 9.94 9.09 -42.04
C GLY A 223 9.46 8.81 -40.61
N PRO A 224 8.27 9.31 -40.24
CA PRO A 224 7.77 9.29 -38.87
C PRO A 224 7.71 7.89 -38.24
N ASP A 225 7.37 6.87 -39.02
CA ASP A 225 7.32 5.48 -38.55
C ASP A 225 8.70 4.98 -38.11
N ARG A 226 9.73 5.18 -38.96
CA ARG A 226 11.11 4.84 -38.60
C ARG A 226 11.58 5.61 -37.37
N ASP A 227 11.21 6.89 -37.25
CA ASP A 227 11.62 7.72 -36.13
C ASP A 227 11.04 7.17 -34.82
N ALA A 228 9.77 6.79 -34.80
CA ALA A 228 9.11 6.17 -33.64
C ALA A 228 9.75 4.82 -33.25
N TRP A 229 10.04 3.95 -34.24
CA TRP A 229 10.76 2.70 -33.99
C TRP A 229 12.20 2.93 -33.47
N SER A 230 12.87 3.97 -33.97
CA SER A 230 14.23 4.34 -33.54
C SER A 230 14.23 4.86 -32.11
N GLU A 231 13.22 5.63 -31.73
CA GLU A 231 13.03 6.13 -30.38
C GLU A 231 12.79 4.98 -29.39
N ALA A 232 11.85 4.08 -29.68
CA ALA A 232 11.61 2.89 -28.87
C ALA A 232 12.88 2.01 -28.73
N HIS A 233 13.61 1.80 -29.84
CA HIS A 233 14.86 1.05 -29.83
C HIS A 233 15.95 1.71 -28.96
N SER A 234 16.05 3.05 -28.98
CA SER A 234 17.05 3.78 -28.19
C SER A 234 16.85 3.54 -26.69
N HIS A 235 15.61 3.58 -26.20
CA HIS A 235 15.29 3.29 -24.81
C HIS A 235 15.66 1.86 -24.42
N LEU A 236 15.31 0.88 -25.27
CA LEU A 236 15.67 -0.52 -25.06
C LEU A 236 17.20 -0.72 -24.97
N TYR A 237 17.95 -0.09 -25.89
CA TYR A 237 19.41 -0.17 -25.89
C TYR A 237 19.99 0.37 -24.58
N HIS A 238 19.54 1.54 -24.12
CA HIS A 238 20.01 2.13 -22.86
C HIS A 238 19.75 1.23 -21.67
N VAL A 239 18.56 0.62 -21.58
CA VAL A 239 18.24 -0.25 -20.45
C VAL A 239 19.12 -1.51 -20.41
N LYS A 240 19.36 -2.11 -21.58
CA LYS A 240 20.24 -3.27 -21.71
C LYS A 240 21.67 -2.98 -21.24
N GLN A 241 22.24 -1.87 -21.71
CA GLN A 241 23.62 -1.51 -21.41
C GLN A 241 23.81 -1.12 -19.94
N ALA A 242 22.91 -0.30 -19.40
CA ALA A 242 23.06 0.24 -18.05
C ALA A 242 22.72 -0.79 -16.96
N TRP A 243 21.68 -1.61 -17.16
CA TRP A 243 21.14 -2.44 -16.09
C TRP A 243 21.17 -3.92 -16.40
N ARG A 244 20.51 -4.39 -17.48
CA ARG A 244 20.30 -5.83 -17.72
C ARG A 244 21.59 -6.64 -17.63
N ASN A 245 22.61 -6.26 -18.40
CA ASN A 245 23.88 -7.00 -18.44
C ASN A 245 24.45 -7.21 -17.03
N SER A 246 24.36 -6.18 -16.18
CA SER A 246 24.87 -6.23 -14.81
C SER A 246 23.93 -6.87 -13.78
N THR A 247 22.60 -6.82 -13.98
CA THR A 247 21.60 -7.41 -13.07
C THR A 247 21.63 -8.94 -13.10
N MET A 248 22.01 -9.54 -14.22
CA MET A 248 22.09 -11.00 -14.37
C MET A 248 23.37 -11.61 -13.83
N HIS A 249 24.36 -10.80 -13.49
CA HIS A 249 25.58 -11.29 -12.86
C HIS A 249 25.39 -11.38 -11.33
N PRO A 250 25.69 -12.54 -10.71
CA PRO A 250 25.56 -12.68 -9.26
C PRO A 250 26.47 -11.64 -8.56
N LYS A 251 25.91 -10.93 -7.56
CA LYS A 251 26.54 -9.97 -6.61
C LYS A 251 26.23 -8.48 -6.81
N LYS A 252 25.46 -8.04 -7.81
CA LYS A 252 25.08 -6.62 -7.93
C LYS A 252 23.79 -6.32 -7.16
N THR A 253 23.86 -5.42 -6.19
CA THR A 253 22.70 -4.80 -5.54
C THR A 253 22.50 -3.40 -6.07
N TYR A 254 21.26 -2.92 -6.08
CA TYR A 254 20.92 -1.58 -6.55
C TYR A 254 20.38 -0.73 -5.41
N THR A 255 20.65 0.57 -5.49
CA THR A 255 20.07 1.61 -4.64
C THR A 255 18.64 1.97 -5.10
N ASP A 256 17.88 2.63 -4.24
CA ASP A 256 16.54 3.16 -4.57
C ASP A 256 16.58 4.11 -5.76
N VAL A 257 17.62 4.95 -5.84
CA VAL A 257 17.83 5.92 -6.93
C VAL A 257 18.05 5.18 -8.25
N GLU A 258 18.90 4.16 -8.26
CA GLU A 258 19.12 3.35 -9.46
C GLU A 258 17.85 2.62 -9.87
N ALA A 259 17.12 2.00 -8.94
CA ALA A 259 15.88 1.31 -9.25
C ALA A 259 14.82 2.24 -9.82
N LYS A 260 14.67 3.46 -9.26
CA LYS A 260 13.77 4.48 -9.82
C LYS A 260 14.16 4.86 -11.24
N ALA A 261 15.46 5.06 -11.51
CA ALA A 261 15.95 5.37 -12.85
C ALA A 261 15.64 4.25 -13.86
N VAL A 262 15.77 2.98 -13.45
CA VAL A 262 15.38 1.84 -14.31
C VAL A 262 13.87 1.83 -14.52
N PHE A 263 13.09 2.00 -13.46
CA PHE A 263 11.63 2.01 -13.52
C PHE A 263 11.12 3.05 -14.52
N ASP A 264 11.66 4.27 -14.46
CA ASP A 264 11.31 5.35 -15.38
C ASP A 264 11.74 5.04 -16.82
N ALA A 265 12.94 4.48 -17.02
CA ALA A 265 13.44 4.13 -18.34
C ALA A 265 12.61 3.02 -19.00
N VAL A 266 12.19 2.01 -18.22
CA VAL A 266 11.32 0.93 -18.69
C VAL A 266 9.92 1.45 -19.00
N GLY A 267 9.35 2.29 -18.11
CA GLY A 267 8.08 2.93 -18.37
C GLY A 267 8.12 3.82 -19.62
N SER A 268 9.23 4.52 -19.88
CA SER A 268 9.43 5.26 -21.14
C SER A 268 9.46 4.34 -22.35
N PHE A 269 10.26 3.27 -22.29
CA PHE A 269 10.33 2.28 -23.38
C PHE A 269 8.95 1.72 -23.74
N MET A 270 8.21 1.23 -22.75
CA MET A 270 6.91 0.60 -22.98
C MET A 270 5.87 1.59 -23.51
N ARG A 271 5.86 2.85 -23.04
CA ARG A 271 4.97 3.90 -23.57
C ARG A 271 5.26 4.25 -25.03
N HIS A 272 6.52 4.27 -25.47
CA HIS A 272 6.85 4.53 -26.88
C HIS A 272 6.59 3.31 -27.76
N LEU A 273 6.68 2.09 -27.21
CA LEU A 273 6.41 0.87 -27.96
C LEU A 273 4.90 0.60 -28.12
N ALA A 274 4.09 0.90 -27.10
CA ALA A 274 2.66 0.59 -27.08
C ALA A 274 1.92 0.99 -28.38
N PRO A 275 2.06 2.22 -28.92
CA PRO A 275 1.34 2.60 -30.15
C PRO A 275 1.86 1.91 -31.43
N LEU A 276 3.00 1.21 -31.39
CA LEU A 276 3.65 0.60 -32.54
C LEU A 276 3.29 -0.89 -32.72
N VAL A 277 2.78 -1.52 -31.67
CA VAL A 277 2.45 -2.94 -31.63
C VAL A 277 0.96 -3.13 -31.34
N PRO A 278 0.33 -4.22 -31.83
CA PRO A 278 -1.05 -4.51 -31.46
C PRO A 278 -1.13 -4.96 -30.00
N PRO A 279 -2.29 -4.77 -29.34
CA PRO A 279 -2.59 -5.45 -28.08
C PRO A 279 -2.42 -6.96 -28.19
N THR A 280 -2.01 -7.59 -27.10
CA THR A 280 -1.84 -9.05 -27.00
C THR A 280 -3.01 -9.74 -26.34
#